data_AF-A0A2N4X6J7-F1
#
_entry.id   AF-A0A2N4X6J7-F1
#
_cell.length_a   1.000
_cell.length_b   1.000
_cell.length_c   1.000
_cell.angle_alpha   90.00
_cell.angle_beta   90.00
_cell.angle_gamma   90.00
#
_symmetry.space_group_name_H-M   'P 1'
#
loop_
_entity.id
_entity.type
_entity.pdbx_description
1 polymer ?
#
loop_
_entity_poly.entity_id
_entity_poly.type
_entity_poly.pdbx_seq_one_letter_code
_entity_poly.pdbx_strand_id
1 'polypeptide(L)'
;MRILRFTLFFFIAGLLIAPQVQATHLRAGEITAKRISSTTLTYRVTLTTYTDQINGYIANDAANTSQFSFGVTGVPLFEVKRRKKFLINS
;
A
#
# COMPACT_ATOMS: atom_id res chain seq x y z
N MET A 1 -2.65 47.01 -10.56
CA MET A 1 -2.58 46.26 -9.27
C MET A 1 -3.70 45.25 -9.05
N ARG A 2 -4.93 45.44 -9.57
CA ARG A 2 -6.05 44.50 -9.35
C ARG A 2 -5.84 43.12 -10.00
N ILE A 3 -5.42 43.07 -11.27
CA ILE A 3 -5.13 41.79 -11.97
C ILE A 3 -4.07 40.97 -11.22
N LEU A 4 -2.95 41.60 -10.82
CA LEU A 4 -1.86 40.89 -10.12
C LEU A 4 -2.32 40.26 -8.80
N ARG A 5 -3.20 40.95 -8.06
CA ARG A 5 -3.77 40.44 -6.81
C ARG A 5 -4.70 39.24 -7.06
N PHE A 6 -5.50 39.28 -8.13
CA PHE A 6 -6.34 38.16 -8.53
C PHE A 6 -5.50 36.95 -8.98
N THR A 7 -4.49 37.16 -9.82
CA THR A 7 -3.59 36.07 -10.26
C THR A 7 -2.88 35.43 -9.07
N LEU A 8 -2.37 36.22 -8.13
CA LEU A 8 -1.73 35.72 -6.92
C LEU A 8 -2.70 34.92 -6.03
N PHE A 9 -3.94 35.41 -5.88
CA PHE A 9 -4.97 34.72 -5.12
C PHE A 9 -5.29 33.34 -5.71
N PHE A 10 -5.50 33.25 -7.03
CA PHE A 10 -5.75 31.97 -7.69
C PHE A 10 -4.54 31.02 -7.65
N PHE A 11 -3.32 31.55 -7.72
CA PHE A 11 -2.11 30.74 -7.59
C PHE A 11 -1.99 30.10 -6.19
N ILE A 12 -2.19 30.90 -5.13
CA ILE A 12 -2.17 30.39 -3.74
C ILE A 12 -3.31 29.41 -3.51
N ALA A 13 -4.52 29.70 -3.99
CA ALA A 13 -5.65 28.78 -3.90
C ALA A 13 -5.37 27.45 -4.60
N GLY A 14 -4.68 27.46 -5.75
CA GLY A 14 -4.27 26.24 -6.46
C GLY A 14 -3.26 25.39 -5.68
N LEU A 15 -2.31 26.01 -4.97
CA LEU A 15 -1.32 25.29 -4.14
C LEU A 15 -1.96 24.59 -2.94
N LEU A 16 -3.05 25.13 -2.39
CA LEU A 16 -3.77 24.53 -1.26
C LEU A 16 -4.59 23.28 -1.65
N ILE A 17 -4.81 23.04 -2.94
CA ILE A 17 -5.57 21.89 -3.46
C ILE A 17 -4.61 20.76 -3.89
N ALA A 18 -3.31 20.88 -3.61
CA ALA A 18 -2.34 19.86 -4.01
C ALA A 18 -2.70 18.49 -3.38
N PRO A 19 -2.87 17.42 -4.19
CA PRO A 19 -3.21 16.11 -3.68
C PRO A 19 -2.07 15.55 -2.83
N GLN A 20 -2.41 14.86 -1.74
CA GLN A 20 -1.44 14.10 -0.97
C GLN A 20 -0.97 12.90 -1.80
N VAL A 21 0.26 12.98 -2.31
CA VAL A 21 0.91 11.84 -2.97
C VAL A 21 1.41 10.89 -1.91
N GLN A 22 0.84 9.68 -1.85
CA GLN A 22 1.28 8.61 -0.96
C GLN A 22 2.32 7.76 -1.69
N ALA A 23 3.57 7.77 -1.23
CA ALA A 23 4.62 6.90 -1.75
C ALA A 23 4.64 5.60 -0.94
N THR A 24 4.51 4.45 -1.61
CA THR A 24 4.46 3.13 -0.96
C THR A 24 5.84 2.52 -0.70
N HIS A 25 6.92 3.08 -1.26
CA HIS A 25 8.32 2.63 -1.11
C HIS A 25 8.52 1.11 -1.13
N LEU A 26 7.68 0.41 -1.89
CA LEU A 26 7.76 -1.03 -2.09
C LEU A 26 8.83 -1.30 -3.15
N ARG A 27 9.84 -2.08 -2.77
CA ARG A 27 10.97 -2.44 -3.64
C ARG A 27 10.70 -3.74 -4.38
N ALA A 28 10.09 -4.71 -3.70
CA ALA A 28 9.70 -5.98 -4.29
C ALA A 28 8.54 -6.61 -3.48
N GLY A 29 7.92 -7.64 -4.04
CA GLY A 29 6.89 -8.42 -3.37
C GLY A 29 6.84 -9.84 -3.91
N GLU A 30 6.43 -10.77 -3.05
CA GLU A 30 6.18 -12.16 -3.38
C GLU A 30 4.78 -12.54 -2.89
N ILE A 31 4.00 -13.18 -3.76
CA ILE A 31 2.74 -13.80 -3.39
C ILE A 31 2.88 -15.30 -3.66
N THR A 32 2.76 -16.09 -2.59
CA THR A 32 2.83 -17.54 -2.67
C THR A 32 1.50 -18.15 -2.25
N ALA A 33 0.97 -19.06 -3.08
CA ALA A 33 -0.21 -19.86 -2.79
C ALA A 33 0.18 -21.33 -2.66
N LYS A 34 -0.04 -21.91 -1.48
CA LYS A 34 0.28 -23.32 -1.18
C LYS A 34 -0.99 -24.06 -0.77
N ARG A 35 -1.30 -25.17 -1.43
CA ARG A 35 -2.39 -26.07 -0.99
C ARG A 35 -2.03 -26.69 0.36
N ILE A 36 -2.97 -26.65 1.32
CA ILE A 36 -2.76 -27.16 2.69
C ILE A 36 -3.63 -28.36 3.04
N SER A 37 -4.54 -28.75 2.15
CA SER A 37 -5.38 -29.95 2.28
C SER A 37 -5.08 -30.91 1.14
N SER A 38 -5.07 -32.21 1.42
CA SER A 38 -4.95 -33.25 0.38
C SER A 38 -6.29 -33.57 -0.28
N THR A 39 -7.41 -33.36 0.41
CA THR A 39 -8.75 -33.78 0.00
C THR A 39 -9.64 -32.62 -0.49
N THR A 40 -9.35 -31.38 -0.10
CA THR A 40 -10.14 -30.19 -0.47
C THR A 40 -9.28 -29.14 -1.17
N LEU A 41 -9.89 -28.20 -1.89
CA LEU A 41 -9.20 -27.07 -2.54
C LEU A 41 -8.90 -25.94 -1.54
N THR A 42 -8.24 -26.27 -0.43
CA THR A 42 -7.88 -25.31 0.62
C THR A 42 -6.44 -24.85 0.44
N TYR A 43 -6.23 -23.54 0.31
CA TYR A 43 -4.94 -22.91 0.08
C TYR A 43 -4.57 -21.94 1.20
N ARG A 44 -3.28 -21.86 1.49
CA ARG A 44 -2.67 -20.77 2.25
C ARG A 44 -2.02 -19.81 1.27
N VAL A 45 -2.49 -18.57 1.27
CA VAL A 45 -1.90 -17.47 0.52
C VAL A 45 -1.03 -16.65 1.46
N THR A 46 0.16 -16.26 1.03
CA THR A 46 1.11 -15.46 1.82
C THR A 46 1.64 -14.33 0.94
N LEU A 47 1.52 -13.09 1.42
CA LEU A 47 2.16 -11.92 0.85
C LEU A 47 3.40 -11.57 1.68
N THR A 48 4.55 -11.48 1.00
CA THR A 48 5.80 -10.96 1.56
C THR A 48 6.18 -9.71 0.79
N THR A 49 6.35 -8.58 1.46
CA THR A 49 6.78 -7.32 0.84
C THR A 49 8.17 -6.95 1.30
N TYR A 50 8.96 -6.40 0.37
CA TYR A 50 10.28 -5.84 0.63
C TYR A 50 10.18 -4.34 0.42
N THR A 51 10.47 -3.56 1.45
CA THR A 51 10.26 -2.11 1.47
C THR A 51 11.58 -1.39 1.74
N ASP A 52 11.67 -0.14 1.28
CA ASP A 52 12.80 0.71 1.59
C ASP A 52 12.75 1.16 3.04
N GLN A 53 13.66 0.64 3.88
CA GLN A 53 13.75 1.08 5.26
C GLN A 53 14.51 2.42 5.41
N ILE A 54 15.30 2.86 4.43
CA ILE A 54 16.07 4.11 4.53
C ILE A 54 15.17 5.30 4.21
N ASN A 55 14.52 5.28 3.03
CA ASN A 55 13.70 6.42 2.58
C ASN A 55 12.19 6.20 2.77
N GLY A 56 11.76 4.97 3.06
CA GLY A 56 10.36 4.56 3.00
C GLY A 56 9.76 4.03 4.30
N TYR A 57 10.49 4.14 5.42
CA TYR A 57 10.07 3.51 6.67
C TYR A 57 8.70 3.99 7.15
N ILE A 58 8.37 5.29 6.96
CA ILE A 58 7.09 5.87 7.36
C ILE A 58 5.93 5.16 6.66
N ALA A 59 6.05 4.93 5.34
CA ALA A 59 5.04 4.21 4.57
C ALA A 59 4.95 2.74 4.98
N ASN A 60 6.09 2.09 5.22
CA ASN A 60 6.15 0.70 5.69
C ASN A 60 5.55 0.51 7.10
N ASP A 61 5.68 1.52 7.96
CA ASP A 61 5.14 1.51 9.32
C ASP A 61 3.63 1.78 9.34
N ALA A 62 3.13 2.56 8.40
CA ALA A 62 1.69 2.76 8.19
C ALA A 62 1.01 1.55 7.53
N ALA A 63 1.72 0.78 6.69
CA ALA A 63 1.19 -0.37 5.95
C ALA A 63 1.03 -1.64 6.83
N ASN A 64 0.07 -1.62 7.75
CA ASN A 64 -0.19 -2.73 8.68
C ASN A 64 -1.24 -3.74 8.21
N THR A 65 -1.99 -3.42 7.16
CA THR A 65 -3.01 -4.31 6.60
C THR A 65 -2.85 -4.42 5.09
N SER A 66 -3.37 -5.52 4.52
CA SER A 66 -3.41 -5.75 3.08
C SER A 66 -4.73 -6.38 2.70
N GLN A 67 -5.31 -5.89 1.62
CA GLN A 67 -6.56 -6.42 1.09
C GLN A 67 -6.25 -7.48 0.04
N PHE A 68 -6.87 -8.65 0.20
CA PHE A 68 -6.84 -9.73 -0.79
C PHE A 68 -8.17 -9.78 -1.52
N SER A 69 -8.10 -9.65 -2.84
CA SER A 69 -9.19 -9.99 -3.74
C SER A 69 -8.80 -11.24 -4.52
N PHE A 70 -9.75 -12.16 -4.68
CA PHE A 70 -9.56 -13.35 -5.52
C PHE A 70 -10.25 -13.22 -6.89
N GLY A 71 -10.90 -12.08 -7.17
CA GLY A 71 -11.48 -11.80 -8.48
C GLY A 71 -12.65 -12.71 -8.87
N VAL A 72 -13.30 -13.36 -7.89
CA VAL A 72 -14.44 -14.25 -8.12
C VAL A 72 -15.72 -13.58 -7.60
N THR A 73 -16.76 -13.57 -8.41
CA THR A 73 -18.09 -13.04 -8.05
C THR A 73 -18.61 -13.71 -6.78
N GLY A 74 -19.07 -12.92 -5.81
CA GLY A 74 -19.59 -13.41 -4.54
C GLY A 74 -18.54 -13.71 -3.46
N VAL A 75 -17.24 -13.53 -3.76
CA VAL A 75 -16.16 -13.62 -2.76
C VAL A 75 -15.79 -12.21 -2.27
N PRO A 76 -15.83 -11.93 -0.96
CA PRO A 76 -15.51 -10.62 -0.43
C PRO A 76 -14.01 -10.32 -0.48
N LEU A 77 -13.68 -9.04 -0.34
CA LEU A 77 -12.32 -8.61 -0.02
C LEU A 77 -11.95 -9.06 1.40
N PHE A 78 -10.75 -9.61 1.56
CA PHE A 78 -10.23 -10.00 2.87
C PHE A 78 -9.18 -8.99 3.30
N GLU A 79 -9.44 -8.25 4.37
CA GLU A 79 -8.42 -7.43 5.02
C GLU A 79 -7.62 -8.28 6.00
N VAL A 80 -6.31 -8.37 5.77
CA VAL A 80 -5.41 -9.21 6.56
C VAL A 80 -4.36 -8.33 7.23
N LYS A 81 -4.18 -8.49 8.54
CA LYS A 81 -3.14 -7.80 9.29
C LYS A 81 -1.76 -8.39 8.99
N ARG A 82 -0.75 -7.53 8.90
CA ARG A 82 0.66 -7.92 8.80
C ARG A 82 1.04 -8.76 10.01
N ARG A 83 1.59 -9.95 9.77
CA ARG A 83 1.96 -10.90 10.83
C ARG A 83 3.34 -10.62 11.44
N LYS A 84 4.32 -10.24 10.61
CA LYS A 84 5.71 -10.04 11.03
C LYS A 84 6.35 -8.92 10.21
N LYS A 85 7.23 -8.14 10.83
CA LYS A 85 8.18 -7.22 10.20
C LYS A 85 9.56 -7.48 10.80
N PHE A 86 10.60 -7.57 9.97
CA PHE A 86 11.98 -7.66 10.42
C PHE A 86 12.90 -7.05 9.36
N LEU A 87 14.07 -6.58 9.79
CA LEU A 87 15.10 -6.09 8.87
C LEU A 87 15.80 -7.28 8.22
N ILE A 88 16.00 -7.18 6.91
CA ILE A 88 16.78 -8.14 6.15
C ILE A 88 18.19 -7.57 6.06
N ASN A 89 19.19 -8.41 6.32
CA ASN A 89 20.61 -8.04 6.26
C ASN A 89 21.05 -7.04 7.35
N SER A 90 20.54 -7.20 8.57
CA SER A 90 20.96 -6.49 9.79
C SER A 90 22.31 -6.94 10.30
#